data_AF-A0A959GM58-F1
#
_entry.id   AF-A0A959GM58-F1
#
_cell.length_a   1.000
_cell.length_b   1.000
_cell.length_c   1.000
_cell.angle_alpha   90.00
_cell.angle_beta   90.00
_cell.angle_gamma   90.00
#
_symmetry.space_group_name_H-M   'P 1'
#
loop_
_entity.id
_entity.type
_entity.pdbx_description
1 polymer ?
#
loop_
_entity_poly.entity_id
_entity_poly.type
_entity_poly.pdbx_seq_one_letter_code
_entity_poly.pdbx_strand_id
1 'polypeptide(L)' 'MNILLLEPFLSGSHQKWAEGYQSHSRHDIRLLSLKGRHWKWRMHGG' A
#
# COMPACT_ATOMS: atom_id res chain seq x y z
N MET A 1 9.99 -11.38 -11.03
CA MET A 1 8.52 -11.46 -11.07
C MET A 1 7.98 -10.07 -10.82
N ASN A 2 6.92 -9.70 -11.51
CA ASN A 2 6.33 -8.36 -11.41
C ASN A 2 5.09 -8.46 -10.52
N ILE A 3 5.04 -7.65 -9.47
CA ILE A 3 3.99 -7.66 -8.46
C ILE A 3 3.37 -6.26 -8.40
N LEU A 4 2.06 -6.18 -8.63
CA LEU A 4 1.30 -4.96 -8.40
C LEU A 4 0.73 -5.00 -6.98
N LEU A 5 1.19 -4.11 -6.11
CA LEU A 5 0.70 -3.98 -4.75
C LEU A 5 -0.32 -2.83 -4.68
N LEU A 6 -1.55 -3.14 -4.25
CA LEU A 6 -2.64 -2.18 -4.09
C LEU A 6 -2.84 -1.85 -2.61
N GLU A 7 -2.65 -0.60 -2.22
CA GLU A 7 -2.80 -0.15 -0.82
C GLU A 7 -3.74 1.08 -0.72
N PRO A 8 -5.03 0.90 -0.35
CA PRO A 8 -6.00 1.99 -0.25
C PRO A 8 -5.76 2.92 0.95
N PHE A 9 -4.84 2.58 1.86
CA PHE A 9 -4.47 3.35 3.03
C PHE A 9 -2.94 3.34 3.21
N LEU A 10 -2.23 4.19 2.46
CA LEU A 10 -0.79 4.35 2.64
C LEU A 10 -0.49 5.34 3.76
N SER A 11 -0.44 4.85 4.99
CA SER A 11 0.09 5.55 6.16
C SER A 11 0.48 4.55 7.25
N GLY A 12 1.22 5.01 8.27
CA GLY A 12 1.57 4.22 9.45
C GLY A 12 2.27 2.89 9.10
N SER A 13 1.78 1.79 9.66
CA SER A 13 2.32 0.45 9.44
C SER A 13 2.20 -0.02 7.99
N HIS A 14 1.13 0.33 7.28
CA HIS A 14 0.92 -0.06 5.88
C HIS A 14 1.98 0.55 4.97
N GLN A 15 2.29 1.83 5.19
CA GLN A 15 3.35 2.50 4.44
C GLN A 15 4.71 1.85 4.71
N LYS A 16 5.08 1.65 5.98
CA LYS A 16 6.35 1.02 6.36
C LYS A 16 6.49 -0.37 5.76
N TRP A 17 5.42 -1.16 5.76
CA TRP A 17 5.43 -2.50 5.17
C TRP A 17 5.53 -2.46 3.64
N ALA A 18 4.74 -1.64 2.95
CA ALA A 18 4.73 -1.57 1.50
C ALA A 18 6.08 -1.08 0.94
N GLU A 19 6.65 -0.02 1.54
CA GLU A 19 7.97 0.51 1.18
C GLU A 19 9.08 -0.48 1.56
N GLY A 20 8.98 -1.12 2.73
CA GLY A 20 9.90 -2.17 3.16
C GLY A 20 9.91 -3.37 2.20
N TYR A 21 8.73 -3.82 1.79
CA TYR A 21 8.58 -4.93 0.85
C TYR A 21 9.13 -4.55 -0.53
N GLN A 22 8.83 -3.34 -1.03
CA GLN A 22 9.39 -2.84 -2.28
C GLN A 22 10.92 -2.74 -2.25
N SER A 23 11.50 -2.28 -1.14
CA SER A 23 12.95 -2.05 -1.03
C SER A 23 13.78 -3.32 -0.77
N HIS A 24 13.21 -4.35 -0.13
CA HIS A 24 13.94 -5.55 0.28
C HIS A 24 13.60 -6.80 -0.52
N SER A 25 12.61 -6.73 -1.42
CA SER A 25 12.25 -7.85 -2.29
C SER A 25 13.17 -7.96 -3.50
N ARG A 26 13.33 -9.18 -4.01
CA ARG A 26 13.97 -9.44 -5.32
C ARG A 26 12.99 -9.28 -6.50
N HIS A 27 11.75 -8.89 -6.21
CA HIS A 27 10.68 -8.72 -7.20
C HIS A 27 10.55 -7.25 -7.61
N ASP A 28 10.09 -7.03 -8.84
CA ASP A 28 9.70 -5.69 -9.29
C ASP A 28 8.31 -5.39 -8.72
N ILE A 29 8.26 -4.61 -7.65
CA ILE A 29 7.03 -4.26 -6.95
C ILE A 29 6.62 -2.85 -7.36
N ARG A 30 5.46 -2.75 -8.00
CA ARG A 30 4.80 -1.48 -8.29
C ARG A 30 3.71 -1.23 -7.25
N LEU A 31 3.84 -0.16 -6.49
CA LEU A 31 2.85 0.26 -5.51
C LEU A 31 1.86 1.24 -6.14
N LEU A 32 0.57 0.90 -6.15
CA LEU A 32 -0.52 1.84 -6.37
C LEU A 32 -1.25 2.04 -5.06
N SER A 33 -1.37 3.30 -4.64
CA SER A 33 -1.90 3.57 -3.31
C SER A 33 -2.66 4.88 -3.21
N LEU A 34 -3.44 4.99 -2.14
CA LEU A 34 -4.14 6.22 -1.76
C LEU A 34 -3.62 6.69 -0.39
N LYS A 35 -3.56 8.02 -0.21
CA LYS A 35 -3.15 8.62 1.07
C LYS A 35 -4.03 8.11 2.21
N GLY A 36 -3.43 7.89 3.38
CA GLY A 36 -4.12 7.38 4.58
C GLY A 36 -5.21 8.28 5.21
N ARG A 37 -5.82 9.19 4.47
CA ARG A 37 -6.98 9.99 4.89
C ARG A 37 -8.26 9.41 4.32
N HIS A 38 -9.40 9.67 4.96
CA HIS A 38 -10.72 9.19 4.53
C HIS A 38 -10.82 7.66 4.35
N TRP A 39 -9.99 6.89 5.08
CA TRP A 39 -9.93 5.44 4.94
C TRP A 39 -11.20 4.75 5.44
N LYS A 40 -11.84 5.28 6.50
CA LYS A 40 -13.12 4.77 7.02
C LYS A 40 -14.17 4.72 5.92
N TRP A 41 -14.34 5.81 5.18
CA TRP A 41 -15.25 5.91 4.04
C TRP A 41 -14.93 4.92 2.92
N ARG A 42 -13.65 4.70 2.61
CA ARG A 42 -13.23 3.75 1.55
C ARG A 42 -13.37 2.28 1.95
N MET A 43 -13.15 1.97 3.22
CA MET A 43 -13.02 0.58 3.70
C MET A 43 -14.28 0.03 4.33
N HIS A 44 -15.13 0.87 4.92
CA HIS A 44 -16.34 0.40 5.62
C HIS A 44 -17.61 0.56 4.80
N GLY A 45 -17.62 1.42 3.77
CA GLY A 45 -18.87 1.80 3.10
C GLY A 45 -19.78 2.59 4.05
N GLY A 46 -20.53 3.55 3.51
CA GLY A 46 -21.62 4.20 4.26
C GLY A 46 -22.83 3.28 4.29
#